data_AF-A0A1I7T5J6-F1
#
_entry.id   AF-A0A1I7T5J6-F1
#
_cell.length_a   1.000
_cell.length_b   1.000
_cell.length_c   1.000
_cell.angle_alpha   90.00
_cell.angle_beta   90.00
_cell.angle_gamma   90.00
#
_symmetry.space_group_name_H-M   'P 1'
#
loop_
_entity.id
_entity.type
_entity.pdbx_description
1 polymer ?
#
loop_
_entity_poly.entity_id
_entity_poly.type
_entity_poly.pdbx_seq_one_letter_code
_entity_poly.pdbx_strand_id
1 'polypeptide(L)'
;MAERPEVKNLLDETTALKCYQCNGWHGDYPLRYSTAATCDNRNNQCETTQYCVKIIDPMSPGVNYVTYKSDCFYQTQIQVNPTNLSYIQGKTCFPYQDGSAPVKRWYYCFCNDRDYCNNANGFGIFIAMIISQLYIFFAE
;
A
#
# COMPACT_ATOMS: atom_id res chain seq x y z
N MET A 1 -26.68 47.64 -11.22
CA MET A 1 -26.47 46.23 -11.59
C MET A 1 -25.61 45.62 -10.50
N ALA A 2 -26.21 44.92 -9.55
CA ALA A 2 -25.50 44.26 -8.46
C ALA A 2 -25.27 42.80 -8.88
N GLU A 3 -24.00 42.38 -8.89
CA GLU A 3 -23.60 41.02 -9.21
C GLU A 3 -24.05 40.06 -8.10
N ARG A 4 -24.66 38.95 -8.52
CA ARG A 4 -25.15 37.87 -7.67
C ARG A 4 -23.94 37.11 -7.09
N PRO A 5 -23.84 36.88 -5.77
CA PRO A 5 -22.76 36.06 -5.22
C PRO A 5 -22.93 34.59 -5.65
N GLU A 6 -21.86 34.02 -6.22
CA GLU A 6 -21.77 32.58 -6.52
C GLU A 6 -21.95 31.76 -5.25
N VAL A 7 -22.99 30.93 -5.24
CA VAL A 7 -23.13 29.83 -4.29
C VAL A 7 -22.03 28.83 -4.61
N LYS A 8 -20.90 28.89 -3.90
CA LYS A 8 -19.92 27.80 -3.88
C LYS A 8 -20.61 26.57 -3.29
N ASN A 9 -21.08 25.68 -4.17
CA ASN A 9 -21.48 24.34 -3.79
C ASN A 9 -20.31 23.69 -3.04
N LEU A 10 -20.47 23.49 -1.73
CA LEU A 10 -19.63 22.61 -0.91
C LEU A 10 -19.99 21.15 -1.22
N LEU A 11 -19.86 20.78 -2.50
CA LEU A 11 -19.66 19.39 -2.86
C LEU A 11 -18.15 19.20 -2.67
N ASP A 12 -17.79 18.57 -1.55
CA ASP A 12 -16.52 17.87 -1.46
C ASP A 12 -16.50 16.91 -2.64
N GLU A 13 -15.91 17.36 -3.75
CA GLU A 13 -15.72 16.54 -4.92
C GLU A 13 -14.85 15.40 -4.41
N THR A 14 -15.47 14.24 -4.13
CA THR A 14 -14.75 13.00 -3.84
C THR A 14 -14.01 12.64 -5.11
N THR A 15 -12.92 13.36 -5.35
CA THR A 15 -12.06 13.22 -6.51
C THR A 15 -11.58 11.79 -6.50
N ALA A 16 -11.87 11.10 -7.59
CA ALA A 16 -11.44 9.71 -7.75
C ALA A 16 -9.91 9.69 -7.76
N LEU A 17 -9.34 9.17 -6.68
CA LEU A 17 -7.91 8.95 -6.52
C LEU A 17 -7.47 7.84 -7.47
N LYS A 18 -6.48 8.13 -8.30
CA LYS A 18 -5.89 7.13 -9.21
C LYS A 18 -4.78 6.39 -8.49
N CYS A 19 -4.75 5.07 -8.61
CA CYS A 19 -3.73 4.22 -8.00
C CYS A 19 -3.12 3.29 -9.03
N TYR A 20 -1.87 2.87 -8.79
CA TYR A 20 -1.29 1.76 -9.52
C TYR A 20 -1.97 0.45 -9.15
N GLN A 21 -2.23 -0.40 -10.15
CA GLN A 21 -2.75 -1.75 -9.99
C GLN A 21 -1.81 -2.74 -10.67
N CYS A 22 -0.90 -3.35 -9.91
CA CYS A 22 0.17 -4.16 -10.47
C CYS A 22 0.87 -4.99 -9.41
N ASN A 23 1.65 -5.97 -9.85
CA ASN A 23 2.56 -6.71 -8.99
C ASN A 23 4.00 -6.32 -9.35
N GLY A 24 4.86 -6.19 -8.34
CA GLY A 24 6.25 -5.83 -8.50
C GLY A 24 7.13 -6.44 -7.42
N TRP A 25 8.42 -6.11 -7.49
CA TRP A 25 9.40 -6.51 -6.49
C TRP A 25 10.47 -5.43 -6.34
N HIS A 26 11.14 -5.42 -5.19
CA HIS A 26 12.20 -4.47 -4.85
C HIS A 26 13.36 -5.21 -4.16
N GLY A 27 14.59 -4.97 -4.59
CA GLY A 27 15.80 -5.57 -4.02
C GLY A 27 16.71 -6.19 -5.08
N ASP A 28 17.51 -7.19 -4.69
CA ASP A 28 18.34 -7.98 -5.60
C ASP A 28 17.66 -9.32 -5.86
N TYR A 29 17.11 -9.50 -7.07
CA TYR A 29 16.58 -10.79 -7.49
C TYR A 29 17.73 -11.71 -7.94
N PRO A 30 17.82 -12.97 -7.47
CA PRO A 30 19.01 -13.81 -7.65
C PRO A 30 19.30 -14.27 -9.10
N LEU A 31 18.60 -13.76 -10.12
CA LEU A 31 18.71 -14.23 -11.50
C LEU A 31 18.88 -13.14 -12.57
N ARG A 32 19.71 -12.10 -12.31
CA ARG A 32 20.42 -11.24 -13.31
C ARG A 32 20.08 -9.74 -13.34
N TYR A 33 19.17 -9.22 -12.53
CA TYR A 33 18.80 -7.79 -12.58
C TYR A 33 18.56 -7.23 -11.18
N SER A 34 19.13 -6.05 -10.88
CA SER A 34 18.93 -5.25 -9.65
C SER A 34 17.86 -4.16 -9.81
N THR A 35 17.09 -4.21 -10.90
CA THR A 35 16.04 -3.24 -11.21
C THR A 35 14.71 -3.68 -10.64
N ALA A 36 14.07 -2.85 -9.82
CA ALA A 36 12.68 -3.03 -9.41
C ALA A 36 11.81 -3.30 -10.65
N ALA A 37 10.99 -4.36 -10.65
CA ALA A 37 9.97 -4.51 -11.69
C ALA A 37 9.05 -3.28 -11.62
N THR A 38 8.98 -2.53 -12.72
CA THR A 38 8.32 -1.23 -12.81
C THR A 38 6.80 -1.40 -12.77
N CYS A 39 6.28 -1.62 -11.56
CA CYS A 39 4.86 -1.48 -11.23
C CYS A 39 4.34 -0.05 -11.57
N ASP A 40 5.24 0.90 -11.83
CA ASP A 40 4.95 2.30 -12.19
C ASP A 40 4.37 2.50 -13.61
N ASN A 41 3.85 1.46 -14.25
CA ASN A 41 3.12 1.58 -15.51
C ASN A 41 1.68 2.04 -15.26
N ARG A 42 1.32 3.21 -15.81
CA ARG A 42 -0.02 3.81 -15.66
C ARG A 42 -1.10 3.10 -16.49
N ASN A 43 -0.75 2.17 -17.39
CA ASN A 43 -1.73 1.46 -18.22
C ASN A 43 -2.60 0.48 -17.43
N ASN A 44 -2.21 0.09 -16.21
CA ASN A 44 -2.99 -0.76 -15.33
C ASN A 44 -3.30 0.01 -14.03
N GLN A 45 -4.07 1.09 -14.17
CA GLN A 45 -4.51 1.93 -13.06
C GLN A 45 -5.93 1.57 -12.61
N CYS A 46 -6.23 1.88 -11.37
CA CYS A 46 -7.58 1.80 -10.82
C CYS A 46 -7.96 3.13 -10.14
N GLU A 47 -9.25 3.33 -9.89
CA GLU A 47 -9.79 4.53 -9.25
C GLU A 47 -10.54 4.16 -7.96
N THR A 48 -10.36 4.99 -6.93
CA THR A 48 -11.03 4.85 -5.63
C THR A 48 -11.30 6.20 -5.00
N THR A 49 -12.27 6.28 -4.09
CA THR A 49 -12.52 7.48 -3.27
C THR A 49 -11.90 7.37 -1.87
N GLN A 50 -11.25 6.24 -1.56
CA GLN A 50 -10.73 5.97 -0.21
C GLN A 50 -9.20 6.00 -0.18
N TYR A 51 -8.52 4.92 -0.57
CA TYR A 51 -7.07 4.80 -0.44
C TYR A 51 -6.44 3.99 -1.57
N CYS A 52 -5.25 4.39 -2.01
CA CYS A 52 -4.34 3.47 -2.67
C CYS A 52 -3.68 2.57 -1.63
N VAL A 53 -3.46 1.30 -1.96
CA VAL A 53 -2.76 0.34 -1.10
C VAL A 53 -1.54 -0.24 -1.81
N LYS A 54 -0.49 -0.47 -1.03
CA LYS A 54 0.65 -1.33 -1.38
C LYS A 54 0.72 -2.47 -0.35
N ILE A 55 0.55 -3.69 -0.81
CA ILE A 55 0.60 -4.93 -0.04
C ILE A 55 1.98 -5.52 -0.23
N ILE A 56 2.80 -5.51 0.82
CA ILE A 56 4.18 -5.97 0.77
C ILE A 56 4.25 -7.36 1.39
N ASP A 57 4.87 -8.29 0.69
CA ASP A 57 5.20 -9.63 1.18
C ASP A 57 6.64 -9.61 1.69
N PRO A 58 6.86 -9.56 3.02
CA PRO A 58 8.17 -9.74 3.61
C PRO A 58 8.58 -11.20 3.41
N MET A 59 9.19 -11.49 2.26
CA MET A 59 9.66 -12.82 1.90
C MET A 59 10.56 -13.46 2.96
N SER A 60 10.73 -14.77 2.85
CA SER A 60 11.49 -15.60 3.79
C SER A 60 12.90 -15.08 4.07
N PRO A 61 13.43 -15.30 5.29
CA PRO A 61 14.79 -14.91 5.68
C PRO A 61 15.83 -15.40 4.66
N GLY A 62 16.81 -14.54 4.33
CA GLY A 62 17.91 -14.87 3.41
C GLY A 62 17.69 -14.47 1.95
N VAL A 63 16.57 -13.80 1.65
CA VAL A 63 16.26 -13.27 0.31
C VAL A 63 16.45 -11.75 0.30
N ASN A 64 17.24 -11.23 -0.64
CA ASN A 64 17.55 -9.79 -0.75
C ASN A 64 16.50 -8.99 -1.55
N TYR A 65 15.28 -9.54 -1.73
CA TYR A 65 14.18 -8.84 -2.38
C TYR A 65 12.86 -9.08 -1.68
N VAL A 66 11.95 -8.12 -1.81
CA VAL A 66 10.56 -8.19 -1.37
C VAL A 66 9.64 -8.10 -2.57
N THR A 67 8.55 -8.84 -2.57
CA THR A 67 7.49 -8.69 -3.57
C THR A 67 6.39 -7.79 -3.01
N TYR A 68 5.68 -7.11 -3.90
CA TYR A 68 4.55 -6.29 -3.51
C TYR A 68 3.46 -6.29 -4.58
N LYS A 69 2.24 -6.01 -4.15
CA LYS A 69 1.08 -5.72 -4.98
C LYS A 69 0.59 -4.31 -4.69
N SER A 70 0.47 -3.48 -5.71
CA SER A 70 -0.21 -2.19 -5.64
C SER A 70 -1.65 -2.36 -6.12
N ASP A 71 -2.63 -1.78 -5.42
CA ASP A 71 -4.05 -1.86 -5.77
C ASP A 71 -4.84 -0.66 -5.24
N CYS A 72 -6.12 -0.58 -5.60
CA CYS A 72 -7.09 0.31 -4.98
C CYS A 72 -7.73 -0.35 -3.77
N PHE A 73 -8.01 0.46 -2.75
CA PHE A 73 -8.75 0.04 -1.58
C PHE A 73 -10.00 0.89 -1.42
N TYR A 74 -11.13 0.24 -1.15
CA TYR A 74 -12.46 0.86 -1.19
C TYR A 74 -13.13 0.98 0.18
N GLN A 75 -12.46 0.50 1.25
CA GLN A 75 -12.99 0.55 2.61
C GLN A 75 -12.17 1.52 3.46
N THR A 76 -12.74 1.97 4.58
CA THR A 76 -12.05 2.81 5.58
C THR A 76 -11.45 1.98 6.73
N GLN A 77 -11.60 0.67 6.66
CA GLN A 77 -11.19 -0.27 7.70
C GLN A 77 -10.49 -1.48 7.07
N ILE A 78 -9.59 -2.09 7.84
CA ILE A 78 -8.88 -3.32 7.48
C ILE A 78 -8.93 -4.28 8.66
N GLN A 79 -9.26 -5.53 8.38
CA GLN A 79 -9.14 -6.62 9.34
C GLN A 79 -7.68 -7.09 9.34
N VAL A 80 -6.88 -6.60 10.29
CA VAL A 80 -5.42 -6.87 10.33
C VAL A 80 -5.10 -8.29 10.78
N ASN A 81 -5.99 -8.91 11.53
CA ASN A 81 -5.97 -10.34 11.85
C ASN A 81 -7.42 -10.82 12.04
N PRO A 82 -7.69 -12.13 12.18
CA PRO A 82 -9.06 -12.64 12.28
C PRO A 82 -9.92 -11.99 13.38
N THR A 83 -9.32 -11.38 14.41
CA THR A 83 -10.00 -10.80 15.57
C THR A 83 -9.98 -9.27 15.62
N ASN A 84 -9.07 -8.61 14.89
CA ASN A 84 -8.80 -7.18 15.04
C ASN A 84 -9.14 -6.43 13.77
N LEU A 85 -10.05 -5.48 13.91
CA LEU A 85 -10.39 -4.48 12.91
C LEU A 85 -9.67 -3.17 13.25
N SER A 86 -9.00 -2.58 12.27
CA SER A 86 -8.31 -1.30 12.39
C SER A 86 -8.88 -0.29 11.39
N TYR A 87 -9.00 0.97 11.81
CA TYR A 87 -9.35 2.07 10.91
C TYR A 87 -8.11 2.55 10.14
N ILE A 88 -8.26 2.73 8.84
CA ILE A 88 -7.17 3.12 7.96
C ILE A 88 -6.89 4.60 8.13
N GLN A 89 -5.62 4.91 8.40
CA GLN A 89 -5.10 6.27 8.35
C GLN A 89 -4.21 6.39 7.12
N GLY A 90 -4.37 7.48 6.36
CA GLY A 90 -3.49 7.75 5.22
C GLY A 90 -2.03 7.76 5.65
N LYS A 91 -1.12 7.29 4.79
CA LYS A 91 0.31 7.16 5.06
C LYS A 91 0.64 6.27 6.26
N THR A 92 -0.11 5.18 6.44
CA THR A 92 0.13 4.21 7.52
C THR A 92 0.23 2.80 6.96
N CYS A 93 1.08 1.97 7.55
CA CYS A 93 1.23 0.55 7.23
C CYS A 93 0.71 -0.31 8.37
N PHE A 94 -0.10 -1.31 8.04
CA PHE A 94 -0.68 -2.25 9.00
C PHE A 94 -0.09 -3.65 8.80
N PRO A 95 0.36 -4.34 9.86
CA PRO A 95 0.76 -5.73 9.78
C PRO A 95 -0.50 -6.59 9.63
N TYR A 96 -0.65 -7.24 8.47
CA TYR A 96 -1.74 -8.17 8.21
C TYR A 96 -1.27 -9.61 8.45
N GLN A 97 -2.10 -10.39 9.11
CA GLN A 97 -1.88 -11.80 9.39
C GLN A 97 -3.11 -12.62 8.96
N ASP A 98 -2.90 -13.64 8.12
CA ASP A 98 -3.98 -14.57 7.81
C ASP A 98 -4.16 -15.66 8.88
N GLY A 99 -5.28 -16.38 8.80
CA GLY A 99 -5.58 -17.52 9.67
C GLY A 99 -5.05 -18.86 9.16
N SER A 100 -4.11 -18.86 8.20
CA SER A 100 -3.60 -20.10 7.62
C SER A 100 -2.53 -20.75 8.50
N ALA A 101 -2.23 -22.04 8.27
CA ALA A 101 -1.17 -22.79 8.94
C ALA A 101 -0.23 -23.39 7.88
N PRO A 102 1.03 -22.90 7.75
CA PRO A 102 1.66 -21.84 8.52
C PRO A 102 1.09 -20.45 8.20
N VAL A 103 1.04 -19.60 9.21
CA VAL A 103 0.55 -18.21 9.10
C VAL A 103 1.35 -17.45 8.06
N LYS A 104 0.65 -16.75 7.17
CA LYS A 104 1.27 -15.78 6.25
C LYS A 104 1.08 -14.36 6.76
N ARG A 105 2.09 -13.53 6.55
CA ARG A 105 2.17 -12.14 7.02
C ARG A 105 2.44 -11.22 5.85
N TRP A 106 1.79 -10.06 5.85
CA TRP A 106 1.99 -9.01 4.87
C TRP A 106 1.95 -7.65 5.56
N TYR A 107 2.41 -6.60 4.87
CA TYR A 107 2.21 -5.22 5.29
C TYR A 107 1.32 -4.49 4.30
N TYR A 108 0.21 -3.94 4.79
CA TYR A 108 -0.73 -3.14 4.00
C TYR A 108 -0.46 -1.66 4.25
N CYS A 109 0.17 -1.00 3.29
CA CYS A 109 0.52 0.41 3.37
C CYS A 109 -0.45 1.26 2.55
N PHE A 110 -1.13 2.19 3.20
CA PHE A 110 -2.18 3.01 2.60
C PHE A 110 -1.72 4.46 2.36
N CYS A 111 -2.20 5.07 1.29
CA CYS A 111 -1.99 6.49 1.01
C CYS A 111 -3.20 7.06 0.23
N ASN A 112 -3.47 8.34 0.41
CA ASN A 112 -4.56 9.06 -0.26
C ASN A 112 -4.25 10.55 -0.49
N ASP A 113 -2.96 10.92 -0.47
CA ASP A 113 -2.52 12.31 -0.54
C ASP A 113 -2.30 12.82 -1.97
N ARG A 114 -2.15 11.90 -2.94
CA ARG A 114 -1.99 12.20 -4.37
C ARG A 114 -2.24 10.98 -5.22
N ASP A 115 -2.59 11.20 -6.47
CA ASP A 115 -2.62 10.15 -7.49
C ASP A 115 -1.29 9.38 -7.53
N TYR A 116 -1.39 8.07 -7.69
CA TYR A 116 -0.30 7.13 -7.83
C TYR A 116 0.66 7.12 -6.62
N CYS A 117 0.17 7.45 -5.42
CA CYS A 117 0.99 7.44 -4.20
C CYS A 117 1.52 6.04 -3.83
N ASN A 118 0.93 4.96 -4.36
CA ASN A 118 1.35 3.56 -4.16
C ASN A 118 2.38 3.06 -5.21
N ASN A 119 3.20 3.96 -5.75
CA ASN A 119 4.24 3.67 -6.75
C ASN A 119 5.35 2.74 -6.22
N ALA A 120 6.16 2.15 -7.11
CA ALA A 120 7.20 1.17 -6.82
C ALA A 120 8.20 1.66 -5.78
N ASN A 121 8.75 2.86 -5.96
CA ASN A 121 9.71 3.47 -5.03
C ASN A 121 9.06 4.14 -3.80
N GLY A 122 7.75 3.99 -3.66
CA GLY A 122 6.92 4.73 -2.72
C GLY A 122 6.83 4.13 -1.34
N PHE A 123 6.09 4.88 -0.52
CA PHE A 123 5.81 4.67 0.90
C PHE A 123 5.65 3.19 1.30
N GLY A 124 6.26 2.80 2.42
CA GLY A 124 6.05 1.51 3.06
C GLY A 124 7.13 0.45 2.88
N ILE A 125 7.95 0.51 1.82
CA ILE A 125 9.00 -0.51 1.59
C ILE A 125 10.05 -0.51 2.70
N PHE A 126 10.62 0.67 3.02
CA PHE A 126 11.57 0.80 4.13
C PHE A 126 10.95 0.45 5.48
N ILE A 127 9.68 0.81 5.70
CA ILE A 127 8.95 0.51 6.93
C ILE A 127 8.76 -1.01 7.07
N ALA A 128 8.32 -1.70 6.02
CA ALA A 128 8.14 -3.15 6.03
C ALA A 128 9.47 -3.88 6.24
N MET A 129 10.57 -3.42 5.64
CA MET A 129 11.89 -4.02 5.85
C MET A 129 12.40 -3.83 7.29
N ILE A 130 12.27 -2.62 7.86
CA ILE A 130 12.71 -2.34 9.25
C ILE A 130 11.86 -3.10 10.27
N ILE A 131 10.53 -3.09 10.13
CA ILE A 131 9.64 -3.75 11.08
C ILE A 131 9.85 -5.27 11.04
N SER A 132 10.08 -5.86 9.86
CA SER A 132 10.39 -7.29 9.75
C SER A 132 11.69 -7.68 10.47
N GLN A 133 12.70 -6.81 10.48
CA GLN A 133 13.94 -7.05 11.23
C GLN A 133 13.70 -6.96 12.75
N LEU A 134 12.95 -5.96 13.22
CA LEU A 134 12.68 -5.78 14.65
C LEU A 134 11.89 -6.95 15.26
N TYR A 135 10.93 -7.54 14.54
CA TYR A 135 10.21 -8.72 15.03
C TYR A 135 11.10 -9.95 15.21
N ILE A 136 12.21 -10.07 14.47
CA ILE A 136 13.18 -11.15 14.66
C ILE A 136 13.99 -10.91 15.94
N PHE A 137 14.43 -9.67 16.18
CA PHE A 137 15.23 -9.31 17.36
C PHE A 137 14.47 -9.33 18.70
N PHE A 138 13.13 -9.21 18.69
CA PHE A 138 12.31 -9.26 19.91
C PHE A 138 11.53 -10.58 20.09
N ALA A 139 11.73 -11.56 19.19
CA ALA A 139 11.11 -12.88 19.29
C ALA A 139 12.08 -13.96 19.83
N GLU A 140 13.26 -13.57 20.31
CA GLU A 140 14.17 -14.40 21.12
C GLU A 140 13.91 -14.24 22.63
#